data_AF-A0A101XYC8-F1
#
_entry.id   AF-A0A101XYC8-F1
#
_cell.length_a   1.000
_cell.length_b   1.000
_cell.length_c   1.000
_cell.angle_alpha   90.00
_cell.angle_beta   90.00
_cell.angle_gamma   90.00
#
_symmetry.space_group_name_H-M   'P 1'
#
loop_
_entity.id
_entity.type
_entity.pdbx_description
1 polymer ?
#
loop_
_entity_poly.entity_id
_entity_poly.type
_entity_poly.pdbx_seq_one_letter_code
_entity_poly.pdbx_strand_id
1 'polypeptide(L)'
;MNIKRVMIVGTMIVAMSFGGTAWGRTAALASPVAKWSTSTPVADKDELLDALNQSSDEELYESLYEGKSLKDIAAEGGGNIDSVINLQIAQLTEQLNLRLASGSISAEQYIAQKAELRELVTQSVATTFG
;
A
#
# COMPACT_ATOMS: atom_id res chain seq x y z
N MET A 1 -44.44 -6.09 1.93
CA MET A 1 -43.84 -7.43 2.08
C MET A 1 -43.06 -7.74 0.82
N ASN A 2 -41.73 -7.78 0.92
CA ASN A 2 -40.78 -7.99 -0.19
C ASN A 2 -40.48 -9.48 -0.36
N ILE A 3 -40.50 -10.00 -1.58
CA ILE A 3 -39.71 -11.15 -2.02
C ILE A 3 -39.73 -11.25 -3.55
N LYS A 4 -38.70 -11.86 -4.14
CA LYS A 4 -38.36 -12.00 -5.59
C LYS A 4 -37.31 -10.94 -5.95
N ARG A 5 -36.10 -11.26 -6.42
CA ARG A 5 -35.58 -12.38 -7.20
C ARG A 5 -34.05 -12.36 -6.96
N VAL A 6 -33.32 -13.46 -6.75
CA VAL A 6 -32.64 -14.27 -7.78
C VAL A 6 -31.58 -15.04 -6.97
N MET A 7 -31.80 -16.33 -6.68
CA MET A 7 -31.23 -17.48 -7.40
C MET A 7 -29.77 -17.79 -7.03
N ILE A 8 -29.64 -18.72 -6.08
CA ILE A 8 -28.50 -19.60 -5.83
C ILE A 8 -28.31 -20.48 -7.07
N VAL A 9 -27.18 -20.37 -7.79
CA VAL A 9 -26.56 -21.48 -8.55
C VAL A 9 -25.07 -21.17 -8.72
N GLY A 10 -24.20 -22.06 -8.27
CA GLY A 10 -22.76 -21.95 -8.53
C GLY A 10 -21.85 -22.76 -7.61
N THR A 11 -22.32 -23.93 -7.14
CA THR A 11 -21.47 -24.92 -6.50
C THR A 11 -20.47 -25.49 -7.50
N MET A 12 -19.18 -25.20 -7.33
CA MET A 12 -18.14 -26.12 -7.76
C MET A 12 -16.95 -26.05 -6.81
N ILE A 13 -16.99 -26.94 -5.82
CA ILE A 13 -15.85 -27.30 -4.98
C ILE A 13 -15.10 -28.40 -5.73
N VAL A 14 -13.86 -28.13 -6.13
CA VAL A 14 -12.91 -29.19 -6.49
C VAL A 14 -11.86 -29.24 -5.40
N ALA A 15 -12.06 -30.18 -4.49
CA ALA A 15 -11.10 -30.56 -3.48
C ALA A 15 -9.93 -31.31 -4.15
N MET A 16 -8.78 -30.63 -4.33
CA MET A 16 -7.53 -31.33 -4.59
C MET A 16 -6.94 -31.77 -3.25
N SER A 17 -7.27 -33.02 -2.95
CA SER A 17 -6.75 -33.85 -1.87
C SER A 17 -5.22 -33.89 -1.91
N PHE A 18 -4.58 -33.36 -0.86
CA PHE A 18 -3.28 -33.84 -0.41
C PHE A 18 -3.50 -34.44 0.98
N GLY A 19 -3.42 -35.77 1.03
CA GLY A 19 -3.56 -36.55 2.25
C GLY A 19 -2.28 -36.55 3.09
N GLY A 20 -2.45 -36.62 4.41
CA GLY A 20 -1.42 -37.07 5.33
C GLY A 20 -1.49 -36.47 6.74
N THR A 21 -2.25 -37.11 7.63
CA THR A 21 -1.92 -37.45 9.06
C THR A 21 -1.33 -36.38 9.99
N ALA A 22 -1.72 -36.15 11.25
CA ALA A 22 -2.70 -36.71 12.19
C ALA A 22 -2.57 -35.90 13.50
N TRP A 23 -3.62 -35.92 14.36
CA TRP A 23 -3.72 -35.36 15.72
C TRP A 23 -3.64 -33.82 15.88
N GLY A 24 -4.59 -33.11 16.50
CA GLY A 24 -5.74 -33.49 17.28
C GLY A 24 -5.98 -32.45 18.37
N ARG A 25 -7.11 -31.71 18.25
CA ARG A 25 -7.73 -30.80 19.26
C ARG A 25 -6.93 -29.48 19.42
N THR A 26 -7.49 -28.29 19.23
CA THR A 26 -8.66 -27.73 19.91
C THR A 26 -8.99 -26.37 19.28
N ALA A 27 -10.27 -26.01 19.23
CA ALA A 27 -10.80 -24.64 19.09
C ALA A 27 -10.49 -23.85 17.80
N ALA A 28 -11.51 -23.77 16.95
CA ALA A 28 -11.93 -22.58 16.21
C ALA A 28 -10.99 -21.36 16.27
N LEU A 29 -10.16 -21.18 15.25
CA LEU A 29 -9.86 -19.87 14.69
C LEU A 29 -9.71 -20.04 13.19
N ALA A 30 -10.75 -19.63 12.46
CA ALA A 30 -10.62 -19.33 11.05
C ALA A 30 -9.52 -18.27 10.91
N SER A 31 -8.39 -18.63 10.31
CA SER A 31 -7.47 -17.63 9.78
C SER A 31 -8.06 -17.21 8.43
N PRO A 32 -8.75 -16.06 8.31
CA PRO A 32 -9.12 -15.58 7.00
C PRO A 32 -7.82 -15.32 6.24
N VAL A 33 -7.76 -15.79 4.99
CA VAL A 33 -6.81 -15.24 4.02
C VAL A 33 -6.88 -13.73 4.17
N ALA A 34 -5.74 -13.11 4.48
CA ALA A 34 -5.66 -11.67 4.65
C ALA A 34 -6.20 -11.05 3.36
N LYS A 35 -7.45 -10.59 3.42
CA LYS A 35 -7.98 -9.59 2.52
C LYS A 35 -7.06 -8.40 2.73
N TRP A 36 -6.11 -8.25 1.82
CA TRP A 36 -5.51 -6.99 1.46
C TRP A 36 -6.64 -5.95 1.41
N SER A 37 -6.80 -5.24 2.51
CA SER A 37 -7.70 -4.10 2.60
C SER A 37 -7.06 -2.98 1.82
N THR A 38 -7.39 -2.85 0.55
CA THR A 38 -7.36 -1.56 -0.14
C THR A 38 -8.41 -0.67 0.52
N SER A 39 -8.05 -0.05 1.62
CA SER A 39 -8.81 0.99 2.30
C SER A 39 -7.72 1.87 2.91
N THR A 40 -7.18 2.87 2.23
CA THR A 40 -7.85 4.03 1.63
C THR A 40 -6.87 4.71 0.65
N PRO A 41 -7.14 4.85 -0.66
CA PRO A 41 -6.18 5.46 -1.58
C PRO A 41 -6.53 6.87 -2.09
N VAL A 42 -7.58 7.52 -1.58
CA VAL A 42 -8.05 8.82 -2.13
C VAL A 42 -7.42 10.01 -1.39
N ALA A 43 -7.46 10.02 -0.06
CA ALA A 43 -6.93 11.13 0.74
C ALA A 43 -5.41 11.30 0.57
N ASP A 44 -4.68 10.18 0.59
CA ASP A 44 -3.24 10.13 0.39
C ASP A 44 -2.77 10.66 -0.96
N LYS A 45 -3.62 10.52 -1.98
CA LYS A 45 -3.31 10.95 -3.34
C LYS A 45 -3.56 12.45 -3.51
N ASP A 46 -4.64 12.94 -2.93
CA ASP A 46 -4.95 14.37 -2.89
C ASP A 46 -3.87 15.14 -2.10
N GLU A 47 -3.40 14.60 -0.98
CA GLU A 47 -2.31 15.20 -0.18
C GLU A 47 -0.96 15.20 -0.93
N LEU A 48 -0.70 14.19 -1.77
CA LEU A 48 0.50 14.18 -2.62
C LEU A 48 0.43 15.27 -3.70
N LEU A 49 -0.72 15.43 -4.36
CA LEU A 49 -0.92 16.46 -5.38
C LEU A 49 -0.82 17.86 -4.77
N ASP A 50 -1.43 18.08 -3.60
CA ASP A 50 -1.33 19.33 -2.84
C ASP A 50 0.14 19.63 -2.46
N ALA A 51 0.86 18.64 -1.95
CA ALA A 51 2.27 18.79 -1.60
C ALA A 51 3.15 19.11 -2.82
N LEU A 52 2.82 18.59 -4.00
CA LEU A 52 3.52 18.88 -5.26
C LEU A 52 3.00 20.15 -5.97
N ASN A 53 1.95 20.79 -5.43
CA ASN A 53 1.20 21.86 -6.05
C ASN A 53 0.76 21.53 -7.50
N GLN A 54 0.28 20.30 -7.71
CA GLN A 54 -0.25 19.83 -8.99
C GLN A 54 -1.77 19.89 -8.99
N SER A 55 -2.36 20.22 -10.15
CA SER A 55 -3.81 20.37 -10.25
C SER A 55 -4.51 19.06 -10.54
N SER A 56 -3.79 18.08 -11.12
CA SER A 56 -4.33 16.78 -11.49
C SER A 56 -3.29 15.68 -11.47
N ASP A 57 -3.78 14.43 -11.39
CA ASP A 57 -2.96 13.24 -11.53
C ASP A 57 -2.37 13.09 -12.93
N GLU A 58 -3.09 13.56 -13.95
CA GLU A 58 -2.65 13.49 -15.34
C GLU A 58 -1.40 14.35 -15.56
N GLU A 59 -1.35 15.56 -15.01
CA GLU A 59 -0.20 16.46 -15.08
C GLU A 59 1.03 15.86 -14.36
N LEU A 60 0.80 15.26 -13.19
CA LEU A 60 1.84 14.54 -12.46
C LEU A 60 2.36 13.35 -13.27
N TYR A 61 1.47 12.55 -13.85
CA TYR A 61 1.84 11.38 -14.64
C TYR A 61 2.62 11.77 -15.90
N GLU A 62 2.19 12.81 -16.61
CA GLU A 62 2.89 13.33 -17.79
C GLU A 62 4.29 13.81 -17.41
N SER A 63 4.43 14.58 -16.33
CA SER A 63 5.72 15.05 -15.83
C SER A 63 6.68 13.90 -15.47
N LEU A 64 6.17 12.86 -14.81
CA LEU A 64 6.95 11.64 -14.51
C LEU A 64 7.32 10.88 -15.79
N TYR A 65 6.43 10.84 -16.79
CA TYR A 65 6.67 10.21 -18.09
C TYR A 65 7.72 10.96 -18.92
N GLU A 66 7.78 12.29 -18.80
CA GLU A 66 8.86 13.12 -19.33
C GLU A 66 10.20 12.92 -18.61
N GLY A 67 10.20 12.10 -17.56
CA GLY A 67 11.38 11.71 -16.79
C GLY A 67 11.66 12.58 -15.59
N LYS A 68 10.86 13.62 -15.31
CA LYS A 68 11.09 14.52 -14.16
C LYS A 68 11.00 13.75 -12.85
N SER A 69 11.84 14.10 -11.89
CA SER A 69 11.73 13.57 -10.53
C SER A 69 10.63 14.31 -9.75
N LEU A 70 10.10 13.71 -8.67
CA LEU A 70 9.13 14.39 -7.79
C LEU A 70 9.71 15.70 -7.20
N LYS A 71 11.02 15.74 -6.98
CA LYS A 71 11.75 16.94 -6.58
C LYS A 71 11.72 18.02 -7.65
N ASP A 72 11.91 17.65 -8.92
CA ASP A 72 11.87 18.60 -10.03
C ASP A 72 10.44 19.15 -10.22
N ILE A 73 9.43 18.28 -10.14
CA ILE A 73 8.02 18.64 -10.23
C ILE A 73 7.64 19.62 -9.11
N ALA A 74 8.04 19.33 -7.87
CA ALA A 74 7.82 20.24 -6.74
C ALA A 74 8.55 21.58 -6.95
N ALA A 75 9.80 21.56 -7.44
CA ALA A 75 10.57 22.77 -7.66
C ALA A 75 9.99 23.67 -8.76
N GLU A 76 9.47 23.07 -9.84
CA GLU A 76 8.83 23.78 -10.96
C GLU A 76 7.45 24.32 -10.58
N GLY A 77 6.66 23.52 -9.86
CA GLY A 77 5.30 23.87 -9.43
C GLY A 77 5.24 24.75 -8.18
N GLY A 78 6.35 24.93 -7.46
CA GLY A 78 6.36 25.62 -6.15
C GLY A 78 5.79 24.77 -5.01
N GLY A 79 5.79 23.45 -5.16
CA GLY A 79 5.42 22.49 -4.14
C GLY A 79 6.46 22.35 -3.02
N ASN A 80 6.08 21.63 -1.97
CA ASN A 80 6.91 21.34 -0.81
C ASN A 80 7.41 19.89 -0.85
N ILE A 81 8.65 19.71 -1.29
CA ILE A 81 9.28 18.39 -1.36
C ILE A 81 9.44 17.72 0.01
N ASP A 82 9.62 18.48 1.09
CA ASP A 82 9.70 17.92 2.45
C ASP A 82 8.35 17.36 2.89
N SER A 83 7.24 17.99 2.50
CA SER A 83 5.89 17.45 2.73
C SER A 83 5.69 16.12 2.01
N VAL A 84 6.13 16.02 0.74
CA VAL A 84 6.07 14.76 -0.04
C VAL A 84 6.89 13.65 0.64
N ILE A 85 8.11 13.96 1.06
CA ILE A 85 8.97 13.00 1.77
C ILE A 85 8.30 12.53 3.07
N ASN A 86 7.78 13.45 3.86
CA ASN A 86 7.15 13.10 5.14
C ASN A 86 5.88 12.26 4.95
N LEU A 87 5.05 12.59 3.95
CA LEU A 87 3.87 11.83 3.58
C LEU A 87 4.24 10.40 3.18
N GLN A 88 5.23 10.23 2.30
CA GLN A 88 5.65 8.91 1.85
C GLN A 88 6.31 8.09 2.98
N ILE A 89 7.06 8.72 3.88
CA ILE A 89 7.59 8.06 5.09
C ILE A 89 6.46 7.61 6.02
N ALA A 90 5.42 8.43 6.21
CA ALA A 90 4.29 8.09 7.05
C ALA A 90 3.54 6.87 6.51
N GLN A 91 3.22 6.87 5.21
CA GLN A 91 2.56 5.75 4.51
C GLN A 91 3.36 4.46 4.59
N LEU A 92 4.67 4.51 4.30
CA LEU A 92 5.53 3.33 4.38
C LEU A 92 5.69 2.83 5.83
N THR A 93 5.73 3.75 6.80
CA THR A 93 5.76 3.38 8.22
C THR A 93 4.46 2.68 8.64
N GLU A 94 3.31 3.13 8.15
CA GLU A 94 2.03 2.47 8.41
C GLU A 94 2.00 1.06 7.81
N GLN A 95 2.50 0.87 6.59
CA GLN A 95 2.64 -0.46 6.00
C GLN A 95 3.57 -1.36 6.81
N LEU A 96 4.69 -0.83 7.33
CA LEU A 96 5.56 -1.57 8.24
C LEU A 96 4.86 -1.93 9.55
N ASN A 97 4.05 -1.02 10.11
CA ASN A 97 3.27 -1.30 11.32
C ASN A 97 2.26 -2.43 11.09
N LEU A 98 1.56 -2.42 9.95
CA LEU A 98 0.61 -3.49 9.58
C LEU A 98 1.33 -4.83 9.43
N ARG A 99 2.52 -4.85 8.82
CA ARG A 99 3.34 -6.07 8.67
C ARG A 99 3.88 -6.59 9.99
N LEU A 100 4.22 -5.70 10.92
CA LEU A 100 4.63 -6.08 12.27
C LEU A 100 3.43 -6.66 13.04
N ALA A 101 2.27 -6.00 12.97
CA ALA A 101 1.04 -6.44 13.63
C ALA A 101 0.52 -7.77 13.07
N SER A 102 0.68 -8.02 11.77
CA SER A 102 0.35 -9.31 11.14
C SER A 102 1.37 -10.41 11.44
N GLY A 103 2.50 -10.10 12.08
CA GLY A 103 3.60 -11.02 12.32
C GLY A 103 4.37 -11.39 11.05
N SER A 104 4.20 -10.65 9.96
CA SER A 104 4.91 -10.87 8.69
C SER A 104 6.36 -10.40 8.72
N ILE A 105 6.72 -9.56 9.69
CA ILE A 105 8.11 -9.17 9.99
C ILE A 105 8.36 -9.22 11.50
N SER A 106 9.62 -9.43 11.90
CA SER A 106 10.04 -9.33 13.31
C SER A 106 10.24 -7.88 13.75
N ALA A 107 10.30 -7.64 15.06
CA ALA A 107 10.59 -6.31 15.61
C ALA A 107 11.98 -5.79 15.19
N GLU A 108 12.98 -6.65 15.10
CA GLU A 108 14.32 -6.29 14.61
C GLU A 108 14.29 -5.87 13.13
N GLN A 109 13.56 -6.62 12.30
CA GLN A 109 13.37 -6.29 10.88
C GLN A 109 12.59 -4.99 10.69
N TYR A 110 11.62 -4.69 11.57
CA TYR A 110 10.90 -3.42 11.57
C TYR A 110 11.84 -2.24 11.85
N ILE A 111 12.69 -2.35 12.89
CA ILE A 111 13.62 -1.29 13.27
C ILE A 111 14.63 -1.03 12.14
N ALA A 112 15.20 -2.09 11.56
CA ALA A 112 16.14 -1.97 10.46
C ALA A 112 15.50 -1.27 9.24
N GLN A 113 14.35 -1.75 8.78
CA GLN A 113 13.64 -1.14 7.64
C GLN A 113 13.25 0.31 7.91
N LYS A 114 12.75 0.61 9.12
CA LYS A 114 12.34 1.97 9.49
C LYS A 114 13.51 2.95 9.54
N ALA A 115 14.71 2.50 9.89
CA ALA A 115 15.91 3.35 9.90
C ALA A 115 16.32 3.76 8.48
N GLU A 116 16.15 2.87 7.49
CA GLU A 116 16.51 3.12 6.09
C GLU A 116 15.45 3.91 5.32
N LEU A 117 14.19 3.88 5.77
CA LEU A 117 13.06 4.50 5.05
C LEU A 117 13.31 5.95 4.65
N ARG A 118 13.88 6.77 5.55
CA ARG A 118 14.07 8.19 5.26
C ARG A 118 15.04 8.40 4.12
N GLU A 119 16.18 7.72 4.15
CA GLU A 119 17.18 7.84 3.09
C GLU A 119 16.64 7.34 1.75
N LEU A 120 15.98 6.17 1.75
CA LEU A 120 15.40 5.60 0.53
C LEU A 120 14.34 6.51 -0.09
N VAL A 121 13.46 7.10 0.72
CA VAL A 121 12.45 8.04 0.23
C VAL A 121 13.10 9.31 -0.33
N THR A 122 14.07 9.89 0.38
CA THR A 122 14.80 11.08 -0.11
C THR A 122 15.52 10.81 -1.43
N GLN A 123 16.11 9.63 -1.60
CA GLN A 123 16.72 9.22 -2.87
C GLN A 123 15.67 9.01 -3.96
N SER A 124 14.56 8.33 -3.63
CA SER A 124 13.46 8.03 -4.54
C SER A 124 12.86 9.32 -5.14
N VAL A 125 12.57 10.33 -4.31
CA VAL A 125 11.96 11.59 -4.80
C VAL A 125 12.89 12.41 -5.69
N ALA A 126 14.21 12.20 -5.58
CA ALA A 126 15.22 12.86 -6.40
C ALA A 126 15.64 12.02 -7.63
N THR A 127 15.10 10.81 -7.77
CA THR A 127 15.44 9.94 -8.90
C THR A 127 14.64 10.34 -10.13
N THR A 128 15.35 10.55 -11.23
CA THR A 128 14.84 10.89 -12.56
C THR A 128 14.82 9.61 -13.40
N PHE A 129 13.70 9.28 -14.04
CA PHE A 129 13.56 8.10 -14.90
C PHE A 129 13.55 8.54 -16.36
N GLY A 130 14.72 8.92 -16.87
CA GLY A 130 14.94 9.34 -18.27
C GLY A 130 15.76 8.34 -19.06
#